data_AF-A0A520JZF4-F1
#
_entry.id   AF-A0A520JZF4-F1
#
_cell.length_a   1.000
_cell.length_b   1.000
_cell.length_c   1.000
_cell.angle_alpha   90.00
_cell.angle_beta   90.00
_cell.angle_gamma   90.00
#
_symmetry.space_group_name_H-M   'P 1'
#
loop_
_entity.id
_entity.type
_entity.pdbx_description
1 polymer ?
#
loop_
_entity_poly.entity_id
_entity_poly.type
_entity_poly.pdbx_seq_one_letter_code
_entity_poly.pdbx_strand_id
1 'polypeptide(L)'
;MKIVKELGDELVMGSKHFEVHHGKLVSVLEMFASRDEVGADEMDEISKRYLVKERIFFVDLLTRMVTSQSQFDLFVMRDVVV
;
A
#
# COMPACT_ATOMS: atom_id res chain seq x y z
N MET A 1 -5.62 18.15 -3.34
CA MET A 1 -5.28 16.81 -3.85
C MET A 1 -3.76 16.73 -3.89
N LYS A 2 -3.13 16.00 -2.95
CA LYS A 2 -1.68 15.81 -2.97
C LYS A 2 -1.39 14.59 -3.83
N ILE A 3 -0.91 14.83 -5.03
CA ILE A 3 -0.47 13.82 -5.99
C ILE A 3 0.75 13.16 -5.36
N VAL A 4 0.66 11.87 -5.02
CA VAL A 4 1.85 11.02 -4.82
C VAL A 4 2.61 11.15 -6.13
N LYS A 5 3.69 11.94 -6.09
CA LYS A 5 4.32 12.48 -7.29
C LYS A 5 4.61 11.34 -8.26
N GLU A 6 4.23 11.54 -9.52
CA GLU A 6 4.69 10.79 -10.68
C GLU A 6 6.23 10.86 -10.90
N LEU A 7 7.02 11.19 -9.86
CA LEU A 7 8.44 11.58 -9.90
C LEU A 7 9.38 10.64 -9.11
N GLY A 8 8.90 9.51 -8.59
CA GLY A 8 9.73 8.60 -7.79
C GLY A 8 9.88 9.13 -6.37
N ASP A 9 9.02 8.61 -5.49
CA ASP A 9 9.20 8.82 -4.05
C ASP A 9 10.19 7.76 -3.53
N GLU A 10 10.92 8.08 -2.48
CA GLU A 10 11.92 7.17 -1.91
C GLU A 10 11.50 6.68 -0.52
N LEU A 11 11.58 5.38 -0.32
CA LEU A 11 11.43 4.76 0.98
C LEU A 11 12.82 4.51 1.57
N VAL A 12 13.13 5.21 2.67
CA VAL A 12 14.36 4.98 3.43
C VAL A 12 14.11 3.87 4.45
N MET A 13 14.87 2.77 4.37
CA MET A 13 14.89 1.72 5.39
C MET A 13 16.31 1.55 5.93
N GLY A 14 16.52 2.01 7.16
CA GLY A 14 17.87 2.09 7.73
C GLY A 14 18.71 3.12 6.96
N SER A 15 19.83 2.69 6.39
CA SER A 15 20.71 3.52 5.55
C SER A 15 20.48 3.34 4.04
N LYS A 16 19.49 2.55 3.64
CA LYS A 16 19.21 2.25 2.23
C LYS A 16 18.02 3.03 1.71
N HIS A 17 18.14 3.51 0.48
CA HIS A 17 17.09 4.17 -0.28
C HIS A 17 16.50 3.18 -1.27
N PHE A 18 15.18 3.10 -1.31
CA PHE A 18 14.44 2.26 -2.23
C PHE A 18 13.50 3.13 -3.06
N GLU A 19 13.57 2.98 -4.38
CA GLU A 19 12.65 3.65 -5.29
C GLU A 19 11.25 3.03 -5.16
N VAL A 20 10.25 3.90 -5.04
CA VAL A 20 8.85 3.49 -4.99
C VAL A 20 8.26 3.60 -6.39
N HIS A 21 7.96 2.44 -6.99
CA HIS A 21 7.38 2.39 -8.32
C HIS A 21 5.85 2.49 -8.27
N HIS A 22 5.29 3.53 -8.88
CA HIS A 22 3.85 3.78 -8.93
C HIS A 22 3.06 2.56 -9.41
N GLY A 23 3.49 1.89 -10.49
CA GLY A 23 2.79 0.71 -11.01
C GLY A 23 2.66 -0.42 -9.99
N LYS A 24 3.68 -0.63 -9.13
CA LYS A 24 3.62 -1.64 -8.07
C LYS A 24 2.67 -1.22 -6.95
N LEU A 25 2.65 0.06 -6.58
CA LEU A 25 1.68 0.58 -5.61
C LEU A 25 0.25 0.37 -6.11
N VAL A 26 -0.03 0.71 -7.38
CA VAL A 26 -1.34 0.49 -7.98
C VAL A 26 -1.70 -0.99 -7.91
N SER A 27 -0.86 -1.90 -8.43
CA SER A 27 -1.11 -3.35 -8.41
C SER A 27 -1.41 -3.89 -7.00
N VAL A 28 -0.76 -3.33 -5.98
CA VAL A 28 -1.01 -3.70 -4.59
C VAL A 28 -2.35 -3.16 -4.08
N LEU A 29 -2.75 -1.95 -4.46
CA LEU A 29 -4.06 -1.38 -4.13
C LEU A 29 -5.21 -2.13 -4.84
N GLU A 30 -5.03 -2.59 -6.08
CA GLU A 30 -6.07 -3.35 -6.82
C GLU A 30 -6.43 -4.67 -6.12
N MET A 31 -5.52 -5.25 -5.33
CA MET A 31 -5.82 -6.45 -4.55
C MET A 31 -6.99 -6.24 -3.56
N PHE A 32 -7.26 -5.00 -3.14
CA PHE A 32 -8.35 -4.64 -2.24
C PHE A 32 -9.66 -4.28 -2.97
N ALA A 33 -9.67 -4.31 -4.30
CA ALA A 33 -10.87 -4.04 -5.10
C ALA A 33 -12.02 -5.02 -4.76
N SER A 34 -11.68 -6.28 -4.49
CA SER A 34 -12.63 -7.35 -4.14
C SER A 34 -12.37 -8.04 -2.81
N ARG A 35 -11.26 -7.69 -2.13
CA ARG A 35 -10.85 -8.29 -0.85
C ARG A 35 -10.81 -7.21 0.23
N ASP A 36 -11.25 -7.55 1.43
CA ASP A 36 -11.11 -6.67 2.60
C ASP A 36 -9.70 -6.81 3.21
N GLU A 37 -9.06 -7.97 3.05
CA GLU A 37 -7.75 -8.30 3.60
C GLU A 37 -6.90 -9.07 2.58
N VAL A 38 -5.59 -8.82 2.61
CA VAL A 38 -4.59 -9.43 1.74
C VAL A 38 -3.43 -9.96 2.57
N GLY A 39 -2.88 -11.13 2.24
CA GLY A 39 -1.74 -11.68 2.94
C GLY A 39 -0.50 -10.80 2.76
N ALA A 40 0.24 -10.55 3.84
CA ALA A 40 1.40 -9.66 3.84
C ALA A 40 2.54 -10.15 2.93
N ASP A 41 2.57 -11.44 2.62
CA ASP A 41 3.55 -12.05 1.72
C ASP A 41 3.12 -12.02 0.24
N GLU A 42 1.87 -11.64 -0.04
CA GLU A 42 1.36 -11.44 -1.42
C GLU A 42 1.82 -10.09 -2.01
N MET A 43 2.37 -9.21 -1.17
CA MET A 43 2.74 -7.82 -1.52
C MET A 43 4.25 -7.64 -1.49
N ASP A 44 4.79 -6.84 -2.41
CA ASP A 44 6.21 -6.49 -2.33
C ASP A 44 6.51 -5.64 -1.09
N GLU A 45 7.69 -5.86 -0.51
CA GLU A 45 8.06 -5.27 0.77
C GLU A 45 8.14 -3.74 0.73
N ILE A 46 8.54 -3.16 -0.40
CA ILE A 46 8.69 -1.71 -0.57
C ILE A 46 7.31 -1.07 -0.57
N SER A 47 6.39 -1.51 -1.43
CA SER A 47 5.03 -0.98 -1.50
C SER A 47 4.29 -1.13 -0.18
N LYS A 48 4.36 -2.32 0.45
CA LYS A 48 3.74 -2.59 1.75
C LYS A 48 4.21 -1.60 2.81
N ARG A 49 5.53 -1.44 2.98
CA ARG A 49 6.08 -0.53 4.00
C ARG A 49 5.78 0.94 3.70
N TYR A 50 5.79 1.33 2.43
CA TYR A 50 5.43 2.69 2.01
C TYR A 50 3.97 3.00 2.36
N LEU A 51 3.04 2.11 2.01
CA LEU A 51 1.60 2.32 2.27
C LEU A 51 1.25 2.27 3.76
N VAL A 52 2.00 1.51 4.57
CA VAL A 52 1.90 1.57 6.05
C VAL A 52 2.40 2.92 6.58
N LYS A 53 3.53 3.41 6.06
CA LYS A 53 4.09 4.72 6.44
C LYS A 53 3.14 5.87 6.12
N GLU A 54 2.51 5.81 4.95
CA GLU A 54 1.51 6.79 4.50
C GLU A 54 0.13 6.59 5.14
N ARG A 55 -0.01 5.66 6.11
CA ARG A 55 -1.25 5.43 6.86
C ARG A 55 -2.43 5.01 5.98
N ILE A 56 -2.13 4.25 4.93
CA ILE A 56 -3.12 3.64 4.04
C ILE A 56 -3.40 2.20 4.49
N PHE A 57 -2.37 1.49 4.92
CA PHE A 57 -2.46 0.11 5.39
C PHE A 57 -2.15 -0.06 6.87
N PHE A 58 -2.80 -1.06 7.44
CA PHE A 58 -2.45 -1.67 8.71
C PHE A 58 -1.95 -3.10 8.48
N VAL A 59 -0.91 -3.51 9.20
CA VAL A 59 -0.38 -4.88 9.14
C VAL A 59 -0.57 -5.54 10.49
N ASP A 60 -1.32 -6.63 10.51
CA ASP A 60 -1.40 -7.51 11.68
C ASP A 60 -0.24 -8.52 11.63
N LEU A 61 0.68 -8.41 12.59
CA LEU A 61 1.86 -9.26 12.69
C LEU A 61 1.54 -10.69 13.12
N LEU A 62 0.41 -10.93 13.78
CA LEU A 62 0.01 -12.27 14.25
C LEU A 62 -0.58 -13.09 13.11
N THR A 63 -1.52 -12.50 12.37
CA THR A 63 -2.21 -13.16 11.25
C THR A 63 -1.44 -13.02 9.94
N ARG A 64 -0.46 -12.12 9.88
CA ARG A 64 0.26 -11.72 8.66
C ARG A 64 -0.70 -11.25 7.57
N MET A 65 -1.77 -10.58 7.97
CA MET A 65 -2.74 -9.95 7.07
C MET A 65 -2.53 -8.44 7.03
N VAL A 66 -2.83 -7.87 5.86
CA VAL A 66 -2.82 -6.43 5.60
C VAL A 66 -4.25 -6.00 5.31
N THR A 67 -4.66 -4.93 5.97
CA THR A 67 -5.99 -4.34 5.82
C THR A 67 -5.87 -2.85 5.53
N SER A 68 -6.91 -2.26 4.96
CA SER A 68 -7.04 -0.81 4.91
C SER A 68 -7.08 -0.24 6.32
N GLN A 69 -6.46 0.93 6.54
CA GLN A 69 -6.50 1.56 7.86
C GLN A 69 -7.91 2.06 8.24
N SER A 70 -8.77 2.36 7.27
CA SER A 70 -10.17 2.69 7.50
C SER A 70 -11.10 2.16 6.41
N GLN A 71 -12.39 2.03 6.74
CA GLN A 71 -13.42 1.70 5.75
C GLN A 71 -13.52 2.74 4.63
N PHE A 72 -13.19 4.00 4.91
CA PHE A 72 -13.16 5.05 3.90
C PHE A 72 -12.02 4.83 2.90
N ASP A 73 -10.83 4.46 3.38
CA ASP A 73 -9.70 4.15 2.50
C ASP A 73 -10.02 2.94 1.61
N LEU A 74 -10.65 1.91 2.17
CA LEU A 74 -11.10 0.74 1.40
C LEU A 74 -12.13 1.11 0.34
N PHE A 75 -13.09 1.98 0.68
CA PHE A 75 -14.07 2.48 -0.28
C PHE A 75 -13.40 3.23 -1.43
N VAL A 76 -12.47 4.14 -1.12
CA VAL A 76 -11.74 4.90 -2.14
C VAL A 76 -10.90 3.99 -3.03
N MET A 77 -10.23 2.97 -2.47
CA MET A 77 -9.50 1.98 -3.28
C MET A 77 -10.42 1.26 -4.27
N ARG A 78 -11.67 0.96 -3.87
CA ARG A 78 -12.65 0.29 -4.74
C ARG A 78 -13.26 1.20 -5.79
N ASP A 79 -13.40 2.48 -5.48
CA ASP A 79 -14.03 3.47 -6.37
C ASP A 79 -13.05 4.06 -7.38
N VAL A 80 -11.78 4.23 -7.00
CA VAL A 80 -10.77 4.92 -7.83
C VAL A 80 -9.97 3.96 -8.72
N VAL A 81 -9.79 2.71 -8.28
CA VAL A 81 -9.00 1.71 -9.01
C VAL A 81 -9.83 0.94 -10.04
N VAL A 82 -11.16 0.90 -9.88
CA VAL A 82 -12.11 0.18 -10.75
C VAL A 82 -12.76 1.11 -11.78
#